data_AF-A0A7T5EK12-F1
#
_entry.id   AF-A0A7T5EK12-F1
#
_cell.length_a   1.000
_cell.length_b   1.000
_cell.length_c   1.000
_cell.angle_alpha   90.00
_cell.angle_beta   90.00
_cell.angle_gamma   90.00
#
_symmetry.space_group_name_H-M   'P 1'
#
loop_
_entity.id
_entity.type
_entity.pdbx_description
1 polymer ?
#
loop_
_entity_poly.entity_id
_entity_poly.type
_entity_poly.pdbx_seq_one_letter_code
_entity_poly.pdbx_strand_id
1 'polypeptide(L)'
;MDFVIRFVLIDMPEALLLLAIAFAVYNLSIFTYKRKALLFGLLFSIFGEFLSFAHVPYQPKITIIFILNIVLLIYLFKEKMHTAVSMSIAAIGSLFLSEFCLLLLFNSMNIYWPDILASPYLKYIGSAVYLSLLLLLAFILRATRFDLRKLVPRNRHHRYLILLIIVGSVEFLLILFMNTTFFIKGNNSPLQEFYAPQYQLLFQLIILALFIVLVFLFRVYVSLTINRVETETEIPYLQNINDMLTAIRSIKHDSLNHYTAIHGFLKEGMHEKGKEYVQHLLRETLSIEQAVETTIQVLDGIENPAVSSLLQSKMAICIADRISCRINISEKQQFSFIRTYDLIKIIGNLFDNAIRAASYELEENRYIKLEWGTAPGEQYLYIENSGPTIPKEKLHAIFQLGYTTKTDGEGGVGLAVVKSVTERYGGRIDVQSENGVTSFRVSFDA
;
A
#
# COMPACT_ATOMS: atom_id res chain seq x y z
N MET A 1 -27.68 -18.83 -42.24
CA MET A 1 -26.71 -19.85 -41.77
C MET A 1 -27.55 -21.04 -41.37
N ASP A 2 -27.13 -22.27 -41.69
CA ASP A 2 -27.79 -23.44 -41.11
C ASP A 2 -27.68 -23.34 -39.59
N PHE A 3 -28.83 -23.42 -38.92
CA PHE A 3 -28.96 -23.28 -37.47
C PHE A 3 -27.89 -24.10 -36.72
N VAL A 4 -27.62 -25.32 -37.17
CA VAL A 4 -26.63 -26.23 -36.60
C VAL A 4 -25.20 -25.68 -36.68
N ILE A 5 -24.82 -25.09 -37.82
CA ILE A 5 -23.46 -24.56 -38.03
C ILE A 5 -23.23 -23.34 -37.11
N ARG A 6 -24.23 -22.45 -37.01
CA ARG A 6 -24.16 -21.28 -36.14
C ARG A 6 -24.03 -21.67 -34.67
N PHE A 7 -24.89 -22.59 -34.25
CA PHE A 7 -24.96 -23.05 -32.88
C PHE A 7 -23.65 -23.67 -32.41
N VAL A 8 -23.06 -24.55 -33.24
CA VAL A 8 -21.84 -25.29 -32.89
C VAL A 8 -20.58 -24.43 -33.01
N LEU A 9 -20.48 -23.55 -34.01
CA LEU A 9 -19.26 -22.79 -34.28
C LEU A 9 -19.21 -21.42 -33.60
N ILE A 10 -20.35 -20.86 -33.19
CA ILE A 10 -20.43 -19.50 -32.65
C ILE A 10 -21.04 -19.52 -31.26
N ASP A 11 -22.30 -19.92 -31.13
CA ASP A 11 -23.06 -19.72 -29.90
C ASP A 11 -22.52 -20.56 -28.73
N MET A 12 -22.09 -21.80 -28.99
CA MET A 12 -21.53 -22.69 -27.96
C MET A 12 -20.11 -22.28 -27.53
N PRO A 13 -19.15 -22.00 -28.45
CA PRO A 13 -17.84 -21.45 -28.09
C PRO A 13 -17.93 -20.13 -27.32
N GLU A 14 -18.81 -19.22 -27.73
CA GLU A 14 -19.06 -17.96 -27.03
C GLU A 14 -19.48 -18.21 -25.58
N ALA A 15 -20.50 -19.05 -25.35
CA ALA A 15 -20.97 -19.37 -24.02
C ALA A 15 -19.87 -19.96 -23.11
N LEU A 16 -19.02 -20.82 -23.68
CA LEU A 16 -17.90 -21.42 -22.96
C LEU A 16 -16.79 -20.40 -22.64
N LEU A 17 -16.50 -19.48 -23.56
CA LEU A 17 -15.53 -18.40 -23.35
C LEU A 17 -16.01 -17.41 -22.29
N LEU A 18 -17.29 -17.03 -22.32
CA LEU A 18 -17.89 -16.19 -21.28
C LEU A 18 -17.80 -16.85 -19.90
N LEU A 19 -18.07 -18.16 -19.82
CA LEU A 19 -17.88 -18.92 -18.58
C LEU A 19 -16.40 -19.00 -18.17
N ALA A 20 -15.49 -19.16 -19.13
CA ALA A 20 -14.05 -19.18 -18.85
C ALA A 20 -13.56 -17.85 -18.27
N ILE A 21 -14.03 -16.71 -18.80
CA ILE A 21 -13.75 -15.37 -18.29
C ILE A 21 -14.33 -15.20 -16.88
N ALA A 22 -15.60 -15.56 -16.68
CA ALA A 22 -16.26 -15.53 -15.37
C ALA A 22 -15.43 -16.28 -14.30
N PHE A 23 -14.90 -17.45 -14.65
CA PHE A 23 -14.09 -18.26 -13.74
C PHE A 23 -12.69 -17.70 -13.55
N ALA A 24 -12.08 -17.20 -14.62
CA ALA A 24 -10.73 -16.64 -14.59
C ALA A 24 -10.62 -15.44 -13.65
N VAL A 25 -11.69 -14.65 -13.49
CA VAL A 25 -11.75 -13.51 -12.54
C VAL A 25 -11.54 -13.93 -11.07
N TYR A 26 -11.85 -15.18 -10.73
CA TYR A 26 -11.65 -15.77 -9.40
C TYR A 26 -10.50 -16.78 -9.35
N ASN A 27 -9.62 -16.74 -10.36
CA ASN A 27 -8.53 -17.71 -10.55
C ASN A 27 -9.01 -19.17 -10.65
N LEU A 28 -10.27 -19.40 -11.03
CA LEU A 28 -10.83 -20.73 -11.25
C LEU A 28 -10.60 -21.17 -12.70
N SER A 29 -10.63 -22.48 -12.92
CA SER A 29 -10.51 -23.06 -14.27
C SER A 29 -11.79 -23.77 -14.66
N ILE A 30 -12.27 -23.49 -15.86
CA ILE A 30 -13.40 -24.21 -16.48
C ILE A 30 -13.08 -25.71 -16.64
N PHE A 31 -11.80 -26.07 -16.80
CA PHE A 31 -11.35 -27.45 -16.98
C PHE A 31 -11.50 -28.31 -15.71
N THR A 32 -11.68 -27.69 -14.54
CA THR A 32 -11.99 -28.42 -13.31
C THR A 32 -13.41 -28.99 -13.34
N TYR A 33 -14.33 -28.35 -14.08
CA TYR A 33 -15.76 -28.69 -14.08
C TYR A 33 -16.28 -29.00 -15.49
N LYS A 34 -15.50 -29.73 -16.31
CA LYS A 34 -15.77 -29.95 -17.75
C LYS A 34 -17.22 -30.31 -18.08
N ARG A 35 -17.81 -31.28 -17.38
CA ARG A 35 -19.20 -31.72 -17.64
C ARG A 35 -20.23 -30.62 -17.36
N LYS A 36 -20.07 -29.88 -16.26
CA LYS A 36 -20.95 -28.77 -15.89
C LYS A 36 -20.77 -27.57 -16.83
N ALA A 37 -19.55 -27.31 -17.27
CA ALA A 37 -19.24 -26.27 -18.24
C ALA A 37 -19.87 -26.55 -19.60
N LEU A 38 -19.82 -27.79 -20.08
CA LEU A 38 -20.52 -28.18 -21.32
C LEU A 38 -22.04 -28.04 -21.19
N LEU A 39 -22.62 -28.45 -20.05
CA LEU A 39 -24.04 -28.28 -19.79
C LEU A 39 -24.44 -26.79 -19.72
N PHE A 40 -23.61 -25.96 -19.06
CA PHE A 40 -23.78 -24.51 -19.04
C PHE A 40 -23.80 -23.94 -20.45
N GLY A 41 -22.79 -24.27 -21.27
CA GLY A 41 -22.70 -23.81 -22.65
C GLY A 41 -23.95 -24.17 -23.45
N LEU A 42 -24.39 -25.44 -23.37
CA LEU A 42 -25.58 -25.91 -24.07
C LEU A 42 -26.86 -25.19 -23.64
N LEU A 43 -27.11 -25.06 -22.33
CA LEU A 43 -28.31 -24.37 -21.82
C LEU A 43 -28.31 -22.88 -22.17
N PHE A 44 -27.15 -22.23 -22.03
CA PHE A 44 -26.99 -20.81 -22.33
C PHE A 44 -27.22 -20.51 -23.82
N SER A 45 -26.61 -21.30 -24.71
CA SER A 45 -26.75 -21.13 -26.17
C SER A 45 -28.17 -21.45 -26.66
N ILE A 46 -28.81 -22.53 -26.15
CA ILE A 46 -30.20 -22.85 -26.52
C ILE A 46 -31.15 -21.73 -26.11
N PHE A 47 -30.98 -21.20 -24.91
CA PHE A 47 -31.82 -20.11 -24.42
C PHE A 47 -31.57 -18.81 -25.21
N GLY A 48 -30.31 -18.52 -25.54
CA GLY A 48 -29.94 -17.39 -26.40
C GLY A 48 -30.59 -17.45 -27.78
N GLU A 49 -30.65 -18.64 -28.40
CA GLU A 49 -31.34 -18.80 -29.68
C GLU A 49 -32.86 -18.73 -29.52
N PHE A 50 -33.43 -19.31 -28.46
CA PHE A 50 -34.87 -19.19 -28.17
C PHE A 50 -35.31 -17.73 -28.10
N LEU A 51 -34.54 -16.86 -27.44
CA LEU A 51 -34.81 -15.42 -27.42
C LEU A 51 -34.70 -14.76 -28.80
N SER A 52 -33.76 -15.21 -29.63
CA SER A 52 -33.63 -14.75 -31.02
C SER A 52 -34.83 -15.16 -31.86
N PHE A 53 -35.31 -16.40 -31.71
CA PHE A 53 -36.50 -16.91 -32.40
C PHE A 53 -37.78 -16.20 -31.96
N ALA A 54 -37.86 -15.82 -30.69
CA ALA A 54 -38.97 -15.02 -30.15
C ALA A 54 -38.89 -13.53 -30.56
N HIS A 55 -37.94 -13.13 -31.42
CA HIS A 55 -37.74 -11.75 -31.88
C HIS A 55 -37.63 -10.74 -30.72
N VAL A 56 -37.02 -11.16 -29.60
CA VAL A 56 -36.82 -10.29 -28.44
C VAL A 56 -35.79 -9.22 -28.82
N PRO A 57 -36.10 -7.92 -28.64
CA PRO A 57 -35.16 -6.84 -28.94
C PRO A 57 -33.85 -6.97 -28.18
N TYR A 58 -32.77 -6.43 -28.73
CA TYR A 58 -31.41 -6.62 -28.19
C TYR A 58 -31.27 -6.18 -26.72
N GLN A 59 -31.82 -5.02 -26.33
CA GLN A 59 -31.72 -4.51 -24.96
C GLN A 59 -32.37 -5.42 -23.90
N PRO A 60 -33.66 -5.82 -24.01
CA PRO A 60 -34.24 -6.78 -23.08
C PRO A 60 -33.59 -8.17 -23.17
N LYS A 61 -33.15 -8.59 -24.36
CA LYS A 61 -32.44 -9.87 -24.54
C LYS A 61 -31.18 -9.95 -23.68
N ILE A 62 -30.33 -8.92 -23.66
CA ILE A 62 -29.11 -8.92 -22.83
C ILE A 62 -29.45 -8.96 -21.34
N THR A 63 -30.46 -8.22 -20.88
CA THR A 63 -30.90 -8.26 -19.48
C THR A 63 -31.36 -9.66 -19.07
N ILE A 64 -32.13 -10.34 -19.93
CA ILE A 64 -32.58 -11.71 -19.67
C ILE A 64 -31.38 -12.67 -19.66
N ILE A 65 -30.43 -12.52 -20.59
CA ILE A 65 -29.20 -13.31 -20.65
C ILE A 65 -28.34 -13.11 -19.38
N PHE A 66 -28.26 -11.90 -18.84
CA PHE A 66 -27.58 -11.61 -17.57
C PHE A 66 -28.20 -12.38 -16.41
N ILE A 67 -29.52 -12.33 -16.29
CA ILE A 67 -30.26 -13.04 -15.24
C ILE A 67 -30.06 -14.55 -15.39
N LEU A 68 -30.15 -15.07 -16.62
CA LEU A 68 -29.89 -16.48 -16.90
C LEU A 68 -28.48 -16.90 -16.49
N ASN A 69 -27.47 -16.08 -16.81
CA ASN A 69 -26.07 -16.35 -16.46
C ASN A 69 -25.91 -16.52 -14.94
N ILE A 70 -26.50 -15.61 -14.16
CA ILE A 70 -26.50 -15.67 -12.69
C ILE A 70 -27.19 -16.96 -12.21
N VAL A 71 -28.38 -17.27 -12.72
CA VAL A 71 -29.15 -18.46 -12.32
C VAL A 71 -28.37 -19.74 -12.60
N LEU A 72 -27.76 -19.85 -13.79
CA LEU A 72 -26.96 -21.00 -14.17
C LEU A 72 -25.71 -21.15 -13.31
N LEU A 73 -25.02 -20.05 -12.98
CA LEU A 73 -23.87 -20.06 -12.07
C LEU A 73 -24.25 -20.54 -10.67
N ILE A 74 -25.37 -20.06 -10.12
CA ILE A 74 -25.88 -20.49 -8.81
C ILE A 74 -26.28 -21.96 -8.83
N TYR A 75 -27.04 -22.41 -9.83
CA TYR A 75 -27.61 -23.76 -9.82
C TYR A 75 -26.59 -24.84 -10.20
N LEU A 76 -25.79 -24.62 -11.25
CA LEU A 76 -24.84 -25.64 -11.74
C LEU A 76 -23.57 -25.68 -10.88
N PHE A 77 -23.07 -24.53 -10.45
CA PHE A 77 -21.79 -24.41 -9.76
C PHE A 77 -21.91 -24.14 -8.26
N LYS A 78 -23.13 -23.91 -7.73
CA LYS A 78 -23.39 -23.64 -6.30
C LYS A 78 -22.68 -22.40 -5.78
N GLU A 79 -22.49 -21.41 -6.65
CA GLU A 79 -21.91 -20.12 -6.30
C GLU A 79 -22.85 -19.30 -5.40
N LYS A 80 -22.28 -18.45 -4.55
CA LYS A 80 -23.06 -17.50 -3.74
C LYS A 80 -23.60 -16.39 -4.64
N MET A 81 -24.73 -15.79 -4.27
CA MET A 81 -25.37 -14.75 -5.09
C MET A 81 -24.41 -13.62 -5.49
N HIS A 82 -23.60 -13.11 -4.55
CA HIS A 82 -22.66 -12.02 -4.83
C HIS A 82 -21.48 -12.44 -5.72
N THR A 83 -21.01 -13.69 -5.64
CA THR A 83 -19.95 -14.20 -6.53
C THR A 83 -20.49 -14.48 -7.92
N ALA A 84 -21.71 -15.02 -8.03
CA ALA A 84 -22.37 -15.22 -9.31
C ALA A 84 -22.62 -13.87 -10.03
N VAL A 85 -23.10 -12.85 -9.31
CA VAL A 85 -23.33 -11.52 -9.88
C VAL A 85 -22.03 -10.90 -10.42
N SER A 86 -20.93 -10.93 -9.67
CA SER A 86 -19.65 -10.37 -10.14
C SER A 86 -19.07 -11.15 -11.32
N MET A 87 -19.19 -12.49 -11.32
CA MET A 87 -18.82 -13.35 -12.43
C MET A 87 -19.62 -12.99 -13.70
N SER A 88 -20.93 -12.80 -13.57
CA SER A 88 -21.79 -12.40 -14.69
C SER A 88 -21.49 -10.99 -15.20
N ILE A 89 -21.16 -10.03 -14.31
CA ILE A 89 -20.74 -8.68 -14.71
C ILE A 89 -19.48 -8.75 -15.56
N ALA A 90 -18.49 -9.56 -15.16
CA ALA A 90 -17.26 -9.71 -15.94
C ALA A 90 -17.50 -10.38 -17.29
N ALA A 91 -18.33 -11.43 -17.33
CA ALA A 91 -18.69 -12.11 -18.57
C ALA A 91 -19.40 -11.17 -19.56
N ILE A 92 -20.49 -10.53 -19.14
CA ILE A 92 -21.23 -9.61 -20.03
C ILE A 92 -20.41 -8.37 -20.36
N GLY A 93 -19.59 -7.90 -19.42
CA GLY A 93 -18.68 -6.81 -19.69
C GLY A 93 -17.66 -7.13 -20.78
N SER A 94 -17.11 -8.35 -20.78
CA SER A 94 -16.22 -8.81 -21.83
C SER A 94 -16.90 -8.96 -23.19
N LEU A 95 -18.18 -9.34 -23.21
CA LEU A 95 -19.01 -9.38 -24.41
C LEU A 95 -19.11 -7.99 -25.03
N PHE A 96 -19.58 -7.00 -24.26
CA PHE A 96 -19.71 -5.63 -24.76
C PHE A 96 -18.39 -5.01 -25.19
N LEU A 97 -17.32 -5.26 -24.44
CA LEU A 97 -15.99 -4.78 -24.80
C LEU A 97 -15.53 -5.39 -26.13
N SER A 98 -15.75 -6.69 -26.34
CA SER A 98 -15.36 -7.38 -27.57
C SER A 98 -16.19 -6.92 -28.77
N GLU A 99 -17.51 -6.75 -28.60
CA GLU A 99 -18.39 -6.18 -29.62
C GLU A 99 -18.00 -4.75 -29.99
N PHE A 100 -17.70 -3.91 -28.99
CA PHE A 100 -17.26 -2.53 -29.22
C PHE A 100 -15.93 -2.47 -29.99
N CYS A 101 -14.94 -3.28 -29.59
CA CYS A 101 -13.68 -3.39 -30.31
C CYS A 101 -13.86 -3.88 -31.75
N LEU A 102 -14.74 -4.85 -31.98
CA LEU A 102 -15.06 -5.36 -33.32
C LEU A 102 -15.67 -4.26 -34.20
N LEU A 103 -16.63 -3.50 -33.67
CA LEU A 103 -17.26 -2.40 -34.39
C LEU A 103 -16.26 -1.29 -34.71
N LEU A 104 -15.37 -0.93 -33.78
CA LEU A 104 -14.31 0.04 -34.03
C LEU A 104 -13.37 -0.44 -35.16
N LEU A 105 -12.98 -1.72 -35.13
CA LEU A 105 -12.10 -2.30 -36.14
C LEU A 105 -12.75 -2.28 -37.53
N PHE A 106 -13.99 -2.73 -37.67
CA PHE A 106 -14.67 -2.71 -38.96
C PHE A 106 -14.94 -1.29 -39.46
N ASN A 107 -15.31 -0.36 -38.57
CA ASN A 107 -15.53 1.02 -38.95
C ASN A 107 -14.22 1.70 -39.41
N SER A 108 -13.07 1.37 -38.81
CA SER A 108 -11.76 1.85 -39.30
C SER A 108 -11.44 1.41 -40.74
N MET A 109 -12.07 0.32 -41.20
CA MET A 109 -11.95 -0.20 -42.57
C MET A 109 -13.08 0.28 -43.48
N ASN A 110 -13.96 1.18 -43.02
CA ASN A 110 -15.19 1.60 -43.68
C ASN A 110 -16.14 0.43 -44.01
N ILE A 111 -16.12 -0.64 -43.22
CA ILE A 111 -17.06 -1.76 -43.32
C ILE A 111 -18.16 -1.52 -42.28
N TYR A 112 -19.40 -1.40 -42.75
CA TYR A 112 -20.53 -1.08 -41.90
C TYR A 112 -21.40 -2.31 -41.61
N TRP A 113 -22.31 -2.16 -40.65
CA TRP A 113 -23.19 -3.25 -40.22
C TRP A 113 -24.01 -3.87 -41.36
N PRO A 114 -24.61 -3.09 -42.29
CA PRO A 114 -25.30 -3.66 -43.45
C PRO A 114 -24.39 -4.51 -44.34
N ASP A 115 -23.13 -4.12 -44.52
CA ASP A 115 -22.16 -4.86 -45.35
C ASP A 115 -21.80 -6.21 -44.72
N ILE A 116 -21.65 -6.22 -43.39
CA ILE A 116 -21.46 -7.45 -42.60
C ILE A 116 -22.68 -8.35 -42.73
N LEU A 117 -23.90 -7.79 -42.69
CA LEU A 117 -25.12 -8.58 -42.84
C LEU A 117 -25.33 -9.12 -44.25
N ALA A 118 -24.89 -8.40 -45.27
CA ALA A 118 -25.03 -8.78 -46.68
C ALA A 118 -24.09 -9.91 -47.10
N SER A 119 -22.86 -9.96 -46.54
CA SER A 119 -21.85 -10.96 -46.92
C SER A 119 -21.69 -12.07 -45.88
N PRO A 120 -21.96 -13.35 -46.22
CA PRO A 120 -21.68 -14.48 -45.33
C PRO A 120 -20.22 -14.53 -44.87
N TYR A 121 -19.28 -14.17 -45.75
CA TYR A 121 -17.85 -14.16 -45.43
C TYR A 121 -17.51 -13.16 -44.33
N LEU A 122 -18.06 -11.94 -44.39
CA LEU A 122 -17.84 -10.92 -43.36
C LEU A 122 -18.45 -11.32 -42.02
N LYS A 123 -19.59 -12.03 -42.01
CA LYS A 123 -20.14 -12.61 -40.77
C LYS A 123 -19.18 -13.59 -40.13
N TYR A 124 -18.62 -14.53 -40.90
CA TYR A 124 -17.66 -15.51 -40.35
C TYR A 124 -16.39 -14.86 -39.85
N ILE A 125 -15.82 -13.90 -40.59
CA ILE A 125 -14.65 -13.14 -40.16
C ILE A 125 -14.97 -12.37 -38.87
N GLY A 126 -16.11 -11.67 -38.82
CA GLY A 126 -16.54 -10.93 -37.64
C GLY A 126 -16.69 -11.83 -36.40
N SER A 127 -17.36 -12.97 -36.54
CA SER A 127 -17.51 -13.94 -35.45
C SER A 127 -16.17 -14.55 -35.02
N ALA A 128 -15.27 -14.85 -35.96
CA ALA A 128 -13.94 -15.37 -35.63
C ALA A 128 -13.07 -14.35 -34.88
N VAL A 129 -13.07 -13.08 -35.31
CA VAL A 129 -12.37 -12.00 -34.61
C VAL A 129 -12.96 -11.79 -33.22
N TYR A 130 -14.29 -11.76 -33.10
CA TYR A 130 -14.99 -11.65 -31.82
C TYR A 130 -14.61 -12.76 -30.83
N LEU A 131 -14.69 -14.03 -31.25
CA LEU A 131 -14.31 -15.17 -30.41
C LEU A 131 -12.81 -15.13 -30.05
N SER A 132 -11.96 -14.65 -30.95
CA SER A 132 -10.52 -14.50 -30.69
C SER A 132 -10.24 -13.44 -29.62
N LEU A 133 -10.98 -12.32 -29.60
CA LEU A 133 -10.89 -11.30 -28.56
C LEU A 133 -11.28 -11.85 -27.19
N LEU A 134 -12.39 -12.60 -27.12
CA LEU A 134 -12.82 -13.26 -25.88
C LEU A 134 -11.79 -14.29 -25.39
N LEU A 135 -11.25 -15.10 -26.31
CA LEU A 135 -10.21 -16.08 -26.00
C LEU A 135 -8.93 -15.41 -25.48
N LEU A 136 -8.50 -14.32 -26.12
CA LEU A 136 -7.35 -13.54 -25.69
C LEU A 136 -7.55 -12.99 -24.28
N LEU A 137 -8.72 -12.42 -23.99
CA LEU A 137 -9.04 -11.90 -22.66
C LEU A 137 -9.05 -13.02 -21.61
N ALA A 138 -9.68 -14.15 -21.90
CA ALA A 138 -9.69 -15.32 -21.03
C ALA A 138 -8.25 -15.83 -20.76
N PHE A 139 -7.41 -15.85 -21.79
CA PHE A 139 -6.00 -16.23 -21.67
C PHE A 139 -5.21 -15.26 -20.80
N ILE A 140 -5.34 -13.94 -21.01
CA ILE A 140 -4.65 -12.91 -20.21
C ILE A 140 -5.04 -13.01 -18.73
N LEU A 141 -6.34 -13.11 -18.42
CA LEU A 141 -6.82 -13.26 -17.04
C LEU A 141 -6.27 -14.54 -16.38
N ARG A 142 -6.14 -15.63 -17.15
CA ARG A 142 -5.61 -16.90 -16.65
C ARG A 142 -4.09 -16.87 -16.47
N ALA A 143 -3.36 -16.30 -17.43
CA ALA A 143 -1.90 -16.17 -17.39
C ALA A 143 -1.45 -15.30 -16.22
N THR A 144 -2.17 -14.21 -15.95
CA THR A 144 -1.90 -13.31 -14.81
C THR A 144 -2.35 -13.86 -13.46
N ARG A 145 -3.03 -15.03 -13.42
CA ARG A 145 -3.66 -15.59 -12.21
C ARG A 145 -4.51 -14.55 -11.47
N PHE A 146 -5.30 -13.79 -12.24
CA PHE A 146 -6.12 -12.71 -11.71
C PHE A 146 -7.08 -13.25 -10.65
N ASP A 147 -7.19 -12.57 -9.51
CA ASP A 147 -8.13 -12.92 -8.45
C ASP A 147 -8.75 -11.64 -7.87
N LEU A 148 -10.01 -11.42 -8.20
CA LEU A 148 -10.78 -10.26 -7.75
C LEU A 148 -10.83 -10.17 -6.21
N ARG A 149 -10.75 -11.30 -5.49
CA ARG A 149 -10.79 -11.31 -4.01
C ARG A 149 -9.58 -10.61 -3.39
N LYS A 150 -8.44 -10.58 -4.09
CA LYS A 150 -7.24 -9.88 -3.61
C LYS A 150 -7.36 -8.37 -3.71
N LEU A 151 -8.17 -7.89 -4.66
CA LEU A 151 -8.43 -6.46 -4.88
C LEU A 151 -9.49 -5.91 -3.92
N VAL A 152 -10.29 -6.78 -3.30
CA VAL A 152 -11.36 -6.42 -2.37
C VAL A 152 -10.83 -6.46 -0.93
N PRO A 153 -10.55 -5.32 -0.28
CA PRO A 153 -9.98 -5.31 1.06
C PRO A 153 -11.03 -5.80 2.08
N ARG A 154 -10.59 -6.63 3.04
CA ARG A 154 -11.49 -7.30 4.01
C ARG A 154 -12.02 -6.41 5.14
N ASN A 155 -11.52 -5.18 5.26
CA ASN A 155 -11.86 -4.28 6.36
C ASN A 155 -13.15 -3.48 6.11
N ARG A 156 -13.94 -3.26 7.18
CA ARG A 156 -15.23 -2.53 7.17
C ARG A 156 -15.13 -1.12 6.55
N HIS A 157 -13.97 -0.49 6.64
CA HIS A 157 -13.71 0.85 6.11
C HIS A 157 -13.57 0.90 4.57
N HIS A 158 -13.25 -0.21 3.91
CA HIS A 158 -13.10 -0.25 2.45
C HIS A 158 -14.43 -0.49 1.71
N ARG A 159 -15.57 -0.53 2.43
CA ARG A 159 -16.90 -0.70 1.84
C ARG A 159 -17.20 0.37 0.78
N TYR A 160 -16.81 1.62 1.02
CA TYR A 160 -17.02 2.71 0.06
C TYR A 160 -16.15 2.58 -1.18
N LEU A 161 -14.91 2.11 -1.05
CA LEU A 161 -14.04 1.80 -2.19
C LEU A 161 -14.66 0.70 -3.06
N ILE A 162 -15.18 -0.36 -2.44
CA ILE A 162 -15.84 -1.46 -3.15
C ILE A 162 -17.09 -0.97 -3.87
N LEU A 163 -17.94 -0.18 -3.18
CA LEU A 163 -19.12 0.43 -3.80
C LEU A 163 -18.76 1.32 -4.99
N LEU A 164 -17.69 2.11 -4.87
CA LEU A 164 -17.21 2.98 -5.94
C LEU A 164 -16.75 2.18 -7.17
N ILE A 165 -15.99 1.10 -6.97
CA ILE A 165 -15.56 0.21 -8.04
C ILE A 165 -16.76 -0.46 -8.72
N ILE A 166 -17.75 -0.92 -7.95
CA ILE A 166 -18.95 -1.56 -8.50
C ILE A 166 -19.78 -0.55 -9.30
N VAL A 167 -20.10 0.61 -8.74
CA VAL A 167 -20.88 1.65 -9.42
C VAL A 167 -20.17 2.11 -10.69
N GLY A 168 -18.85 2.36 -10.63
CA GLY A 168 -18.07 2.75 -11.80
C GLY A 168 -17.99 1.66 -12.87
N SER A 169 -17.91 0.38 -12.46
CA SER A 169 -17.95 -0.74 -13.42
C SER A 169 -19.30 -0.81 -14.13
N VAL A 170 -20.41 -0.67 -13.41
CA VAL A 170 -21.76 -0.67 -14.00
C VAL A 170 -21.94 0.53 -14.94
N GLU A 171 -21.51 1.71 -14.53
CA GLU A 171 -21.57 2.93 -15.35
C GLU A 171 -20.76 2.76 -16.65
N PHE A 172 -19.53 2.27 -16.55
CA PHE A 172 -18.68 2.00 -17.71
C PHE A 172 -19.32 1.01 -18.68
N LEU A 173 -19.94 -0.06 -18.17
CA LEU A 173 -20.65 -1.04 -18.99
C LEU A 173 -21.86 -0.45 -19.69
N LEU A 174 -22.62 0.42 -19.03
CA LEU A 174 -23.75 1.11 -19.64
C LEU A 174 -23.29 2.08 -20.74
N ILE A 175 -22.16 2.78 -20.55
CA ILE A 175 -21.57 3.64 -21.58
C ILE A 175 -21.12 2.82 -22.79
N LEU A 176 -20.42 1.71 -22.59
CA LEU A 176 -20.03 0.80 -23.67
C LEU A 176 -21.26 0.30 -24.44
N PHE A 177 -22.28 -0.18 -23.72
CA PHE A 177 -23.54 -0.63 -24.31
C PHE A 177 -24.23 0.45 -25.14
N MET A 178 -24.29 1.69 -24.62
CA MET A 178 -24.85 2.84 -25.32
C MET A 178 -24.06 3.19 -26.59
N ASN A 179 -22.73 3.14 -26.53
CA ASN A 179 -21.87 3.41 -27.68
C ASN A 179 -22.01 2.35 -28.77
N THR A 180 -22.01 1.06 -28.42
CA THR A 180 -22.26 -0.05 -29.36
C THR A 180 -23.60 0.17 -30.09
N THR A 181 -24.63 0.52 -29.32
CA THR A 181 -25.96 0.83 -29.86
C THR A 181 -25.96 2.03 -30.81
N PHE A 182 -25.23 3.10 -30.46
CA PHE A 182 -25.09 4.29 -31.30
C PHE A 182 -24.37 4.01 -32.62
N PHE A 183 -23.28 3.24 -32.61
CA PHE A 183 -22.56 2.85 -33.83
C PHE A 183 -23.43 2.02 -34.78
N ILE A 184 -24.27 1.14 -34.25
CA ILE A 184 -25.23 0.38 -35.05
C ILE A 184 -26.25 1.32 -35.72
N LYS A 185 -26.74 2.34 -34.99
CA LYS A 185 -27.68 3.34 -35.53
C LYS A 185 -27.06 4.25 -36.59
N GLY A 186 -25.86 4.77 -36.36
CA GLY A 186 -25.19 5.78 -37.22
C GLY A 186 -24.90 5.27 -38.64
N ASN A 187 -24.84 3.96 -38.83
CA ASN A 187 -24.52 3.32 -40.10
C ASN A 187 -25.75 2.88 -40.91
N ASN A 188 -26.89 3.57 -40.73
CA ASN A 188 -28.11 3.42 -41.53
C ASN A 188 -28.65 1.97 -41.66
N SER A 189 -28.60 1.15 -40.61
CA SER A 189 -29.35 -0.11 -40.61
C SER A 189 -30.85 0.20 -40.45
N PRO A 190 -31.74 -0.17 -41.39
CA PRO A 190 -33.18 0.06 -41.26
C PRO A 190 -33.86 -0.85 -40.22
N LEU A 191 -33.10 -1.63 -39.45
CA LEU A 191 -33.61 -2.60 -38.48
C LEU A 191 -34.00 -1.91 -37.16
N GLN A 192 -35.22 -1.37 -37.13
CA GLN A 192 -35.89 -0.87 -35.92
C GLN A 192 -36.00 -1.93 -34.79
N GLU A 193 -35.82 -3.23 -35.10
CA GLU A 193 -35.89 -4.33 -34.13
C GLU A 193 -34.72 -4.34 -33.11
N PHE A 194 -33.57 -3.76 -33.45
CA PHE A 194 -32.37 -3.78 -32.60
C PHE A 194 -32.16 -2.49 -31.79
N TYR A 195 -32.86 -1.42 -32.16
CA TYR A 195 -32.70 -0.11 -31.55
C TYR A 195 -34.07 0.51 -31.27
N ALA A 196 -34.48 0.44 -30.00
CA ALA A 196 -35.65 1.14 -29.51
C ALA A 196 -35.24 2.54 -28.96
N PRO A 197 -35.38 3.63 -29.75
CA PRO A 197 -34.94 4.98 -29.38
C PRO A 197 -35.60 5.48 -28.08
N GLN A 198 -36.80 4.98 -27.79
CA GLN A 198 -37.54 5.29 -26.56
C GLN A 198 -36.76 4.96 -25.27
N TYR A 199 -35.82 4.00 -25.30
CA TYR A 199 -35.02 3.66 -24.13
C TYR A 199 -33.69 4.42 -24.05
N GLN A 200 -33.25 5.10 -25.11
CA GLN A 200 -31.96 5.81 -25.09
C GLN A 200 -31.93 6.93 -24.05
N LEU A 201 -32.99 7.74 -23.99
CA LEU A 201 -33.09 8.82 -23.00
C LEU A 201 -33.04 8.25 -21.57
N LEU A 202 -33.74 7.13 -21.34
CA LEU A 202 -33.73 6.46 -20.04
C LEU A 202 -32.31 6.01 -19.64
N PHE A 203 -31.57 5.36 -20.53
CA PHE A 203 -30.19 4.94 -20.26
C PHE A 203 -29.24 6.12 -20.04
N GLN A 204 -29.39 7.22 -20.79
CA GLN A 204 -28.62 8.45 -20.57
C GLN A 204 -28.90 9.07 -19.20
N LEU A 205 -30.17 9.10 -18.78
CA LEU A 205 -30.54 9.57 -17.44
C LEU A 205 -29.99 8.65 -16.34
N ILE A 206 -29.99 7.33 -16.55
CA ILE A 206 -29.39 6.37 -15.61
C ILE A 206 -27.87 6.58 -15.50
N ILE A 207 -27.17 6.74 -16.62
CA ILE A 207 -25.72 7.01 -16.62
C ILE A 207 -25.43 8.31 -15.86
N LEU A 208 -26.18 9.39 -16.13
CA LEU A 208 -26.02 10.65 -15.41
C LEU A 208 -26.28 10.50 -13.89
N ALA A 209 -27.32 9.74 -13.52
CA ALA A 209 -27.63 9.47 -12.12
C ALA A 209 -26.50 8.67 -11.43
N LEU A 210 -25.96 7.64 -12.10
CA LEU A 210 -24.84 6.86 -11.60
C LEU A 210 -23.57 7.70 -11.47
N PHE A 211 -23.30 8.61 -12.41
CA PHE A 211 -22.19 9.54 -12.33
C PHE A 211 -22.28 10.43 -11.08
N ILE A 212 -23.47 10.98 -10.78
CA ILE A 212 -23.70 11.79 -9.57
C ILE A 212 -23.46 10.96 -8.31
N VAL A 213 -23.94 9.71 -8.27
CA VAL A 213 -23.69 8.78 -7.17
C VAL A 213 -22.20 8.47 -7.03
N LEU A 214 -21.48 8.28 -8.13
CA LEU A 214 -20.05 8.02 -8.15
C LEU A 214 -19.25 9.18 -7.58
N VAL A 215 -19.56 10.42 -7.99
CA VAL A 215 -18.96 11.65 -7.43
C VAL A 215 -19.22 11.77 -5.93
N PHE A 216 -20.46 11.49 -5.49
CA PHE A 216 -20.81 11.51 -4.07
C PHE A 216 -20.04 10.46 -3.26
N LEU A 217 -19.99 9.21 -3.75
CA LEU A 217 -19.24 8.12 -3.13
C LEU A 217 -17.74 8.44 -3.06
N PHE A 218 -17.17 9.03 -4.12
CA PHE A 218 -15.77 9.44 -4.15
C PHE A 218 -15.48 10.50 -3.08
N ARG A 219 -16.34 11.52 -2.96
CA ARG A 219 -16.22 12.55 -1.91
C ARG A 219 -16.25 11.95 -0.51
N VAL A 220 -17.19 11.03 -0.25
CA VAL A 220 -17.29 10.32 1.04
C VAL A 220 -16.05 9.49 1.31
N TYR A 221 -15.53 8.76 0.31
CA TYR A 221 -14.33 7.96 0.44
C TYR A 221 -13.09 8.81 0.78
N VAL A 222 -12.89 9.94 0.09
CA VAL A 222 -11.78 10.85 0.36
C VAL A 222 -11.88 11.45 1.77
N SER A 223 -13.07 11.93 2.17
CA SER A 223 -13.27 12.49 3.51
C SER A 223 -13.00 11.48 4.63
N LEU A 224 -13.47 10.24 4.49
CA LEU A 224 -13.19 9.17 5.46
C LEU A 224 -11.70 8.82 5.52
N THR A 225 -11.00 8.89 4.40
CA THR A 225 -9.56 8.61 4.32
C THR A 225 -8.77 9.72 5.00
N ILE A 226 -9.10 10.99 4.74
CA ILE A 226 -8.44 12.15 5.38
C ILE A 226 -8.63 12.10 6.90
N ASN A 227 -9.88 11.97 7.37
CA ASN A 227 -10.18 11.93 8.80
C ASN A 227 -9.44 10.79 9.51
N ARG A 228 -9.21 9.66 8.82
CA ARG A 228 -8.43 8.54 9.35
C ARG A 228 -6.96 8.89 9.51
N VAL A 229 -6.35 9.51 8.49
CA VAL A 229 -4.95 9.93 8.59
C VAL A 229 -4.79 10.96 9.71
N GLU A 230 -5.70 11.93 9.80
CA GLU A 230 -5.71 12.92 10.88
C GLU A 230 -5.77 12.25 12.25
N THR A 231 -6.75 11.38 12.50
CA THR A 231 -6.85 10.68 13.80
C THR A 231 -5.67 9.76 14.11
N GLU A 232 -5.14 9.04 13.13
CA GLU A 232 -3.94 8.19 13.31
C GLU A 232 -2.68 9.03 13.63
N THR A 233 -2.62 10.30 13.19
CA THR A 233 -1.48 11.22 13.45
C THR A 233 -1.64 12.10 14.68
N GLU A 234 -2.88 12.46 15.04
CA GLU A 234 -3.18 13.34 16.17
C GLU A 234 -2.98 12.62 17.52
N ILE A 235 -3.31 11.33 17.60
CA ILE A 235 -3.17 10.54 18.85
C ILE A 235 -1.71 10.46 19.31
N PRO A 236 -0.73 10.06 18.46
CA PRO A 236 0.69 10.05 18.85
C PRO A 236 1.21 11.45 19.21
N TYR A 237 0.76 12.48 18.48
CA TYR A 237 1.19 13.86 18.72
C TYR A 237 0.72 14.35 20.09
N LEU A 238 -0.54 14.09 20.45
CA LEU A 238 -1.09 14.43 21.77
C LEU A 238 -0.43 13.61 22.89
N GLN A 239 -0.13 12.32 22.66
CA GLN A 239 0.64 11.52 23.61
C GLN A 239 2.02 12.12 23.87
N ASN A 240 2.78 12.46 22.83
CA ASN A 240 4.09 13.11 22.97
C ASN A 240 4.01 14.42 23.77
N ILE A 241 2.99 15.25 23.54
CA ILE A 241 2.79 16.48 24.31
C ILE A 241 2.50 16.15 25.78
N ASN A 242 1.66 15.15 26.05
CA ASN A 242 1.30 14.78 27.41
C ASN A 242 2.51 14.20 28.17
N ASP A 243 3.35 13.41 27.52
CA ASP A 243 4.58 12.87 28.08
C ASP A 243 5.57 14.00 28.41
N MET A 244 5.71 14.97 27.50
CA MET A 244 6.53 16.17 27.72
C MET A 244 6.02 17.01 28.90
N LEU A 245 4.70 17.23 29.00
CA LEU A 245 4.09 17.92 30.15
C LEU A 245 4.32 17.17 31.46
N THR A 246 4.30 15.84 31.42
CA THR A 246 4.54 14.99 32.59
C THR A 246 6.00 15.09 33.05
N ALA A 247 6.96 15.09 32.12
CA ALA A 247 8.37 15.34 32.41
C ALA A 247 8.61 16.72 33.03
N ILE A 248 7.99 17.79 32.49
CA ILE A 248 8.06 19.15 33.05
C ILE A 248 7.51 19.19 34.48
N ARG A 249 6.39 18.51 34.74
CA ARG A 249 5.82 18.42 36.10
C ARG A 249 6.77 17.72 37.06
N SER A 250 7.43 16.65 36.62
CA SER A 250 8.45 15.94 37.42
C SER A 250 9.62 16.87 37.76
N ILE A 251 10.21 17.56 36.77
CA ILE A 251 11.30 18.51 36.97
C ILE A 251 10.92 19.60 37.97
N LYS A 252 9.70 20.15 37.82
CA LYS A 252 9.17 21.16 38.75
C LYS A 252 9.04 20.62 40.17
N HIS A 253 8.52 19.40 40.32
CA HIS A 253 8.37 18.75 41.63
C HIS A 253 9.73 18.55 42.30
N ASP A 254 10.72 18.04 41.56
CA ASP A 254 12.08 17.82 42.09
C ASP A 254 12.76 19.15 42.46
N SER A 255 12.60 20.18 41.63
CA SER A 255 13.11 21.53 41.93
C SER A 255 12.50 22.09 43.22
N LEU A 256 11.18 21.93 43.41
CA LEU A 256 10.50 22.35 44.64
C LEU A 256 11.01 21.60 45.86
N ASN A 257 11.32 20.31 45.74
CA ASN A 257 11.91 19.53 46.82
C ASN A 257 13.29 20.06 47.21
N HIS A 258 14.14 20.36 46.21
CA HIS A 258 15.45 20.97 46.45
C HIS A 258 15.33 22.34 47.12
N TYR A 259 14.44 23.21 46.64
CA TYR A 259 14.21 24.52 47.27
C TYR A 259 13.68 24.40 48.70
N THR A 260 12.80 23.43 48.97
CA THR A 260 12.26 23.17 50.30
C THR A 260 13.35 22.71 51.26
N ALA A 261 14.24 21.82 50.81
CA ALA A 261 15.39 21.37 51.59
C ALA A 261 16.34 22.53 51.92
N ILE A 262 16.70 23.34 50.91
CA ILE A 262 17.55 24.52 51.09
C ILE A 262 16.91 25.51 52.07
N HIS A 263 15.61 25.80 51.91
CA HIS A 263 14.88 26.68 52.80
C HIS A 263 14.85 26.15 54.25
N GLY A 264 14.68 24.84 54.44
CA GLY A 264 14.73 24.19 55.74
C GLY A 264 16.07 24.36 56.44
N PHE A 265 17.18 24.15 55.74
CA PHE A 265 18.52 24.36 56.29
C PHE A 265 18.77 25.81 56.70
N LEU A 266 18.31 26.77 55.90
CA LEU A 266 18.43 28.20 56.20
C LEU A 266 17.59 28.60 57.43
N LYS A 267 16.35 28.11 57.51
CA LYS A 267 15.41 28.45 58.60
C LYS A 267 15.90 27.96 59.96
N GLU A 268 16.50 26.77 60.01
CA GLU A 268 17.03 26.16 61.24
C GLU A 268 18.45 26.65 61.61
N GLY A 269 19.01 27.61 60.85
CA GLY A 269 20.36 28.13 61.08
C GLY A 269 21.50 27.15 60.76
N MET A 270 21.21 26.03 60.09
CA MET A 270 22.16 24.97 59.73
C MET A 270 22.94 25.29 58.44
N HIS A 271 23.63 26.42 58.44
CA HIS A 271 24.28 26.97 57.24
C HIS A 271 25.33 26.03 56.62
N GLU A 272 26.14 25.33 57.43
CA GLU A 272 27.16 24.38 56.91
C GLU A 272 26.54 23.18 56.19
N LYS A 273 25.46 22.60 56.74
CA LYS A 273 24.75 21.47 56.09
C LYS A 273 24.02 21.90 54.82
N GLY A 274 23.43 23.10 54.82
CA GLY A 274 22.82 23.67 53.61
C GLY A 274 23.86 23.91 52.51
N LYS A 275 25.05 24.39 52.87
CA LYS A 275 26.18 24.57 51.96
C LYS A 275 26.68 23.25 51.40
N GLU A 276 26.82 22.21 52.24
CA GLU A 276 27.20 20.86 51.81
C GLU A 276 26.17 20.25 50.84
N TYR A 277 24.87 20.40 51.11
CA TYR A 277 23.79 19.94 50.23
C TYR A 277 23.82 20.62 48.86
N VAL A 278 23.97 21.96 48.82
CA VAL A 278 24.09 22.71 47.56
C VAL A 278 25.37 22.34 46.81
N GLN A 279 26.49 22.13 47.52
CA GLN A 279 27.73 21.64 46.91
C GLN A 279 27.59 20.23 46.32
N HIS A 280 26.79 19.37 46.94
CA HIS A 280 26.48 18.04 46.41
C HIS A 280 25.62 18.13 45.14
N LEU A 281 24.55 18.93 45.16
CA LEU A 281 23.72 19.22 43.97
C LEU A 281 24.55 19.81 42.82
N LEU A 282 25.44 20.76 43.15
CA LEU A 282 26.34 21.37 42.18
C LEU A 282 27.38 20.39 41.67
N ARG A 283 27.95 19.49 42.50
CA ARG A 283 28.88 18.45 42.02
C ARG A 283 28.22 17.45 41.08
N GLU A 284 27.00 17.05 41.38
CA GLU A 284 26.19 16.20 40.51
C GLU A 284 25.95 16.90 39.16
N THR A 285 25.67 18.20 39.17
CA THR A 285 25.52 19.04 37.95
C THR A 285 26.85 19.34 37.24
N LEU A 286 27.95 19.56 37.96
CA LEU A 286 29.27 19.92 37.44
C LEU A 286 30.03 18.72 36.86
N SER A 287 29.78 17.51 37.38
CA SER A 287 30.26 16.26 36.78
C SER A 287 29.61 16.01 35.40
N ILE A 288 28.41 16.54 35.19
CA ILE A 288 27.73 16.61 33.89
C ILE A 288 28.35 17.74 33.04
N GLU A 289 28.59 18.93 33.59
CA GLU A 289 29.17 20.06 32.84
C GLU A 289 30.59 19.81 32.31
N GLN A 290 31.48 19.15 33.06
CA GLN A 290 32.83 18.81 32.56
C GLN A 290 32.78 17.74 31.44
N ALA A 291 31.79 16.85 31.47
CA ALA A 291 31.51 15.92 30.38
C ALA A 291 30.89 16.65 29.17
N VAL A 292 30.06 17.67 29.39
CA VAL A 292 29.41 18.49 28.35
C VAL A 292 30.39 19.49 27.70
N GLU A 293 31.31 20.10 28.44
CA GLU A 293 32.28 21.06 27.90
C GLU A 293 33.30 20.38 26.97
N THR A 294 33.71 19.14 27.32
CA THR A 294 34.49 18.25 26.44
C THR A 294 33.67 17.80 25.22
N THR A 295 32.35 17.68 25.37
CA THR A 295 31.41 17.30 24.30
C THR A 295 31.18 18.42 23.28
N ILE A 296 31.12 19.69 23.71
CA ILE A 296 30.91 20.85 22.84
C ILE A 296 32.09 21.06 21.89
N GLN A 297 33.33 20.80 22.33
CA GLN A 297 34.52 20.90 21.46
C GLN A 297 34.60 19.79 20.38
N VAL A 298 33.93 18.65 20.60
CA VAL A 298 33.96 17.50 19.68
C VAL A 298 33.02 17.66 18.47
N LEU A 299 32.00 18.53 18.57
CA LEU A 299 31.00 18.72 17.52
C LEU A 299 31.29 19.89 16.57
N ASP A 300 32.41 20.60 16.75
CA ASP A 300 32.84 21.74 15.91
C ASP A 300 33.17 21.33 14.45
N GLY A 301 33.22 20.01 14.19
CA GLY A 301 33.39 19.41 12.87
C GLY A 301 32.10 19.18 12.08
N ILE A 302 30.90 19.41 12.64
CA ILE A 302 29.62 19.14 11.95
C ILE A 302 29.02 20.41 11.36
N GLU A 303 28.99 20.52 10.03
CA GLU A 303 28.41 21.70 9.35
C GLU A 303 26.88 21.78 9.49
N ASN A 304 26.19 20.66 9.65
CA ASN A 304 24.72 20.62 9.69
C ASN A 304 24.18 20.88 11.12
N PRO A 305 23.51 22.03 11.38
CA PRO A 305 23.08 22.40 12.73
C PRO A 305 22.08 21.40 13.33
N ALA A 306 21.23 20.80 12.49
CA ALA A 306 20.23 19.85 12.96
C ALA A 306 20.86 18.50 13.39
N VAL A 307 21.92 18.07 12.72
CA VAL A 307 22.69 16.88 13.10
C VAL A 307 23.50 17.15 14.37
N SER A 308 24.12 18.33 14.48
CA SER A 308 24.82 18.75 15.70
C SER A 308 23.85 18.78 16.89
N SER A 309 22.67 19.39 16.73
CA SER A 309 21.62 19.43 17.75
C SER A 309 21.13 18.04 18.16
N LEU A 310 20.94 17.13 17.21
CA LEU A 310 20.58 15.73 17.49
C LEU A 310 21.67 15.05 18.35
N LEU A 311 22.93 15.15 17.96
CA LEU A 311 24.04 14.51 18.69
C LEU A 311 24.19 15.10 20.10
N GLN A 312 24.07 16.43 20.26
CA GLN A 312 24.04 17.06 21.59
C GLN A 312 22.94 16.48 22.46
N SER A 313 21.72 16.33 21.92
CA SER A 313 20.60 15.72 22.63
C SER A 313 20.88 14.26 23.02
N LYS A 314 21.47 13.46 22.13
CA LYS A 314 21.82 12.06 22.43
C LYS A 314 22.96 11.92 23.42
N MET A 315 23.93 12.82 23.38
CA MET A 315 25.01 12.85 24.36
C MET A 315 24.52 13.24 25.75
N ALA A 316 23.58 14.18 25.84
CA ALA A 316 22.92 14.50 27.12
C ALA A 316 22.23 13.26 27.73
N ILE A 317 21.58 12.44 26.90
CA ILE A 317 21.01 11.15 27.35
C ILE A 317 22.11 10.19 27.81
N CYS A 318 23.20 10.04 27.05
CA CYS A 318 24.33 9.19 27.46
C CYS A 318 24.89 9.61 28.81
N ILE A 319 25.04 10.91 29.05
CA ILE A 319 25.53 11.43 30.32
C ILE A 319 24.55 11.13 31.46
N ALA A 320 23.25 11.36 31.24
CA ALA A 320 22.21 11.05 32.22
C ALA A 320 22.19 9.56 32.58
N ASP A 321 22.39 8.69 31.60
CA ASP A 321 22.38 7.23 31.76
C ASP A 321 23.76 6.63 32.13
N ARG A 322 24.76 7.48 32.41
CA ARG A 322 26.14 7.11 32.76
C ARG A 322 26.84 6.24 31.70
N ILE A 323 26.58 6.51 30.43
CA ILE A 323 27.20 5.83 29.29
C ILE A 323 28.42 6.64 28.83
N SER A 324 29.59 6.01 28.79
CA SER A 324 30.80 6.64 28.26
C SER A 324 30.68 6.85 26.74
N CYS A 325 30.40 8.07 26.32
CA CYS A 325 30.21 8.41 24.90
C CYS A 325 31.44 9.13 24.33
N ARG A 326 32.04 8.56 23.28
CA ARG A 326 33.14 9.19 22.52
C ARG A 326 32.73 9.41 21.09
N ILE A 327 32.83 10.64 20.61
CA ILE A 327 32.56 10.99 19.22
C ILE A 327 33.88 11.47 18.59
N ASN A 328 34.19 10.98 17.40
CA ASN A 328 35.36 11.42 16.63
C ASN A 328 34.93 11.72 15.20
N ILE A 329 35.23 12.93 14.72
CA ILE A 329 34.77 13.43 13.43
C ILE A 329 35.99 13.96 12.68
N SER A 330 36.33 13.30 11.58
CA SER A 330 37.60 13.50 10.89
C SER A 330 37.57 14.56 9.79
N GLU A 331 36.39 14.88 9.25
CA GLU A 331 36.20 15.83 8.15
C GLU A 331 34.98 16.72 8.37
N LYS A 332 34.87 17.86 7.66
CA LYS A 332 33.76 18.82 7.78
C LYS A 332 32.58 18.57 6.85
N GLN A 333 32.81 18.02 5.66
CA GLN A 333 31.77 17.76 4.66
C GLN A 333 31.32 16.31 4.70
N GLN A 334 30.53 15.95 5.71
CA GLN A 334 30.04 14.58 5.81
C GLN A 334 28.68 14.40 5.12
N PHE A 335 28.60 13.47 4.17
CA PHE A 335 27.36 13.08 3.50
C PHE A 335 26.53 14.26 2.96
N SER A 336 27.18 15.26 2.34
CA SER A 336 26.51 16.46 1.81
C SER A 336 25.45 16.17 0.75
N PHE A 337 25.53 15.00 0.08
CA PHE A 337 24.54 14.51 -0.88
C PHE A 337 23.28 13.92 -0.23
N ILE A 338 23.29 13.62 1.07
CA ILE A 338 22.15 13.09 1.81
C ILE A 338 21.34 14.25 2.39
N ARG A 339 20.01 14.20 2.23
CA ARG A 339 19.13 15.21 2.84
C ARG A 339 19.21 15.15 4.36
N THR A 340 19.27 16.31 5.01
CA THR A 340 19.34 16.46 6.48
C THR A 340 18.38 15.56 7.25
N TYR A 341 17.11 15.49 6.81
CA TYR A 341 16.10 14.66 7.47
C TYR A 341 16.40 13.15 7.41
N ASP A 342 16.94 12.67 6.29
CA ASP A 342 17.32 11.28 6.11
C ASP A 342 18.59 10.95 6.91
N LEU A 343 19.52 11.90 7.01
CA LEU A 343 20.72 11.79 7.84
C LEU A 343 20.39 11.73 9.34
N ILE A 344 19.46 12.57 9.80
CA ILE A 344 18.91 12.53 11.16
C ILE A 344 18.28 11.16 11.46
N LYS A 345 17.57 10.56 10.49
CA LYS A 345 17.02 9.21 10.66
C LYS A 345 18.09 8.14 10.79
N ILE A 346 19.13 8.18 9.97
CA ILE A 346 20.23 7.22 10.05
C ILE A 346 20.90 7.31 11.43
N ILE A 347 21.37 8.50 11.79
CA ILE A 347 22.11 8.73 13.03
C ILE A 347 21.23 8.44 14.23
N GLY A 348 20.02 9.02 14.27
CA GLY A 348 19.11 8.87 15.41
C GLY A 348 18.76 7.41 15.69
N ASN A 349 18.42 6.63 14.67
CA ASN A 349 18.07 5.22 14.87
C ASN A 349 19.27 4.37 15.30
N LEU A 350 20.46 4.60 14.74
CA LEU A 350 21.66 3.87 15.15
C LEU A 350 22.08 4.23 16.58
N PHE A 351 22.04 5.52 16.92
CA PHE A 351 22.42 6.02 18.25
C PHE A 351 21.41 5.58 19.33
N ASP A 352 20.11 5.60 19.04
CA ASP A 352 19.07 5.10 19.95
C ASP A 352 19.20 3.59 20.22
N ASN A 353 19.60 2.83 19.19
CA ASN A 353 19.90 1.42 19.38
C ASN A 353 21.16 1.21 20.21
N ALA A 354 22.20 2.04 20.02
CA ALA A 354 23.43 1.99 20.81
C ALA A 354 23.17 2.31 22.29
N ILE A 355 22.42 3.37 22.59
CA ILE A 355 22.03 3.75 23.97
C ILE A 355 21.26 2.61 24.63
N ARG A 356 20.25 2.08 23.95
CA ARG A 356 19.43 0.98 24.49
C ARG A 356 20.23 -0.29 24.71
N ALA A 357 21.15 -0.62 23.80
CA ALA A 357 21.99 -1.80 23.95
C ALA A 357 22.97 -1.65 25.12
N ALA A 358 23.58 -0.47 25.29
CA ALA A 358 24.46 -0.16 26.40
C ALA A 358 23.73 -0.16 27.75
N SER A 359 22.45 0.21 27.80
CA SER A 359 21.70 0.19 29.08
C SER A 359 21.53 -1.21 29.68
N TYR A 360 21.70 -2.28 28.91
CA TYR A 360 21.68 -3.66 29.42
C TYR A 360 22.98 -4.10 30.09
N GLU A 361 24.06 -3.34 29.95
CA GLU A 361 25.33 -3.58 30.63
C GLU A 361 25.36 -2.93 32.02
N LEU A 362 26.26 -3.42 32.88
CA LEU A 362 26.61 -2.77 34.14
C LEU A 362 27.16 -1.37 33.86
N GLU A 363 26.84 -0.40 34.72
CA GLU A 363 27.19 1.03 34.53
C GLU A 363 28.67 1.24 34.16
N GLU A 364 29.57 0.50 34.80
CA GLU A 364 31.02 0.59 34.58
C GLU A 364 31.49 0.18 33.18
N ASN A 365 30.69 -0.64 32.47
CA ASN A 365 31.03 -1.19 31.16
C ASN A 365 30.29 -0.49 30.00
N ARG A 366 29.44 0.50 30.29
CA ARG A 366 28.63 1.17 29.27
C ARG A 366 29.48 2.12 28.44
N TYR A 367 29.61 1.85 27.15
CA TYR A 367 30.23 2.79 26.23
C TYR A 367 29.55 2.82 24.85
N ILE A 368 29.67 3.98 24.22
CA ILE A 368 29.32 4.22 22.83
C ILE A 368 30.46 4.99 22.18
N LYS A 369 30.85 4.55 20.99
CA LYS A 369 31.86 5.19 20.17
C LYS A 369 31.26 5.50 18.79
N LEU A 370 31.27 6.77 18.40
CA LEU A 370 30.90 7.22 17.06
C LEU A 370 32.14 7.71 16.32
N GLU A 371 32.39 7.19 15.14
CA GLU A 371 33.39 7.71 14.22
C GLU A 371 32.73 8.13 12.91
N TRP A 372 33.04 9.33 12.43
CA TRP A 372 32.55 9.82 11.15
C TRP A 372 33.71 10.39 10.35
N GLY A 373 34.02 9.76 9.21
CA GLY A 373 35.17 10.14 8.43
C GLY A 373 35.17 9.54 7.03
N THR A 374 36.34 9.57 6.41
CA THR A 374 36.59 9.05 5.08
C THR A 374 37.72 8.02 5.13
N ALA A 375 37.62 7.00 4.29
CA ALA A 375 38.69 6.06 3.99
C ALA A 375 38.95 6.10 2.47
N PRO A 376 40.07 5.54 1.98
CA PRO A 376 40.36 5.55 0.54
C PRO A 376 39.21 4.96 -0.28
N GLY A 377 38.47 5.81 -1.00
CA GLY A 377 37.33 5.43 -1.84
C GLY A 377 35.96 5.35 -1.17
N GLU A 378 35.82 5.69 0.12
CA GLU A 378 34.52 5.69 0.80
C GLU A 378 34.38 6.76 1.90
N GLN A 379 33.17 7.30 2.06
CA GLN A 379 32.77 8.05 3.25
C GLN A 379 32.00 7.13 4.19
N TYR A 380 32.25 7.17 5.50
CA TYR A 380 31.63 6.26 6.47
C TYR A 380 31.16 6.92 7.77
N LEU A 381 30.10 6.35 8.33
CA LEU A 381 29.62 6.58 9.69
C LEU A 381 29.66 5.24 10.43
N TYR A 382 30.43 5.19 11.51
CA TYR A 382 30.63 4.01 12.35
C TYR A 382 30.12 4.27 13.76
N ILE A 383 29.29 3.38 14.27
CA ILE A 383 28.80 3.42 15.65
C ILE A 383 29.04 2.07 16.29
N GLU A 384 29.78 2.06 17.39
CA GLU A 384 30.11 0.90 18.20
C GLU A 384 29.57 1.10 19.62
N ASN A 385 29.04 0.04 20.22
CA ASN A 385 28.52 0.09 21.58
C ASN A 385 28.78 -1.22 22.33
N SER A 386 28.91 -1.10 23.65
CA SER A 386 28.78 -2.23 24.57
C SER A 386 27.33 -2.72 24.61
N GLY A 387 27.10 -4.02 24.75
CA GLY A 387 25.77 -4.58 24.93
C GLY A 387 25.70 -6.08 24.64
N PRO A 388 24.53 -6.71 24.84
CA PRO A 388 24.34 -8.13 24.56
C PRO A 388 24.74 -8.49 23.13
N THR A 389 25.51 -9.57 22.97
CA THR A 389 25.93 -10.04 21.65
C THR A 389 24.74 -10.52 20.84
N ILE A 390 24.60 -10.03 19.61
CA ILE A 390 23.58 -10.47 18.67
C ILE A 390 24.03 -11.82 18.08
N PRO A 391 23.22 -12.90 18.19
CA PRO A 391 23.55 -14.18 17.58
C PRO A 391 23.79 -14.07 16.07
N LYS A 392 24.78 -14.79 15.55
CA LYS A 392 25.20 -14.69 14.13
C LYS A 392 24.07 -14.96 13.16
N GLU A 393 23.15 -15.86 13.52
CA GLU A 393 21.97 -16.20 12.72
C GLU A 393 20.96 -15.04 12.61
N LYS A 394 21.01 -14.09 13.55
CA LYS A 394 20.08 -12.95 13.63
C LYS A 394 20.60 -11.69 12.95
N LEU A 395 21.90 -11.59 12.65
CA LEU A 395 22.51 -10.38 12.06
C LEU A 395 21.88 -9.96 10.74
N HIS A 396 21.42 -10.90 9.90
CA HIS A 396 20.69 -10.56 8.68
C HIS A 396 19.22 -10.19 8.94
N ALA A 397 18.62 -10.74 9.99
CA ALA A 397 17.21 -10.53 10.33
C ALA A 397 16.97 -9.16 10.99
N ILE A 398 17.96 -8.56 11.67
CA ILE A 398 17.79 -7.28 12.38
C ILE A 398 17.40 -6.11 11.48
N PHE A 399 17.66 -6.22 10.17
CA PHE A 399 17.29 -5.21 9.18
C PHE A 399 15.93 -5.47 8.53
N GLN A 400 15.23 -6.55 8.87
CA GLN A 400 13.90 -6.84 8.35
C GLN A 400 12.85 -5.97 9.05
N LEU A 401 11.89 -5.47 8.26
CA LEU A 401 10.81 -4.64 8.79
C LEU A 401 9.99 -5.42 9.83
N GLY A 402 9.86 -4.85 11.02
CA GLY A 402 9.11 -5.46 12.13
C GLY A 402 9.94 -6.43 12.98
N TYR A 403 11.23 -6.61 12.70
CA TYR A 403 12.11 -7.39 13.57
C TYR A 403 12.36 -6.62 14.87
N THR A 404 11.85 -7.12 16.00
CA THR A 404 12.06 -6.53 17.32
C THR A 404 12.46 -7.61 18.32
N THR A 405 13.37 -7.27 19.22
CA THR A 405 13.74 -8.11 20.38
C THR A 405 12.90 -7.76 21.62
N LYS A 406 11.99 -6.79 21.51
CA LYS A 406 11.12 -6.36 22.60
C LYS A 406 9.88 -7.24 22.73
N THR A 407 9.46 -7.50 23.96
CA THR A 407 8.30 -8.34 24.31
C THR A 407 6.94 -7.63 24.20
N ASP A 408 6.94 -6.31 23.98
CA ASP A 408 5.76 -5.45 23.85
C ASP A 408 5.22 -5.32 22.41
N GLY A 409 5.97 -5.81 21.41
CA GLY A 409 5.59 -5.70 19.99
C GLY A 409 5.75 -4.29 19.40
N GLU A 410 6.20 -3.30 20.18
CA GLU A 410 6.41 -1.92 19.75
C GLU A 410 7.88 -1.65 19.40
N GLY A 411 8.23 -1.85 18.13
CA GLY A 411 9.59 -1.59 17.65
C GLY A 411 9.89 -2.26 16.32
N GLY A 412 11.18 -2.27 15.93
CA GLY A 412 11.64 -3.01 14.75
C GLY A 412 11.51 -2.31 13.41
N VAL A 413 11.27 -1.00 13.42
CA VAL A 413 11.26 -0.15 12.21
C VAL A 413 12.61 0.55 12.02
N GLY A 414 13.33 0.85 13.11
CA GLY A 414 14.52 1.72 13.08
C GLY A 414 15.64 1.24 12.16
N LEU A 415 16.17 0.02 12.36
CA LEU A 415 17.25 -0.51 11.51
C LEU A 415 16.81 -0.76 10.07
N ALA A 416 15.55 -1.14 9.85
CA ALA A 416 14.98 -1.26 8.50
C ALA A 416 14.94 0.11 7.78
N VAL A 417 14.63 1.19 8.51
CA VAL A 417 14.69 2.57 7.98
C VAL A 417 16.13 2.95 7.68
N VAL A 418 17.09 2.67 8.57
CA VAL A 418 18.52 2.95 8.30
C VAL A 418 18.95 2.26 7.01
N LYS A 419 18.70 0.95 6.87
CA LYS A 419 19.04 0.20 5.67
C LYS A 419 18.38 0.77 4.41
N SER A 420 17.06 1.00 4.45
CA SER A 420 16.31 1.53 3.31
C SER A 420 16.77 2.93 2.88
N VAL A 421 17.10 3.80 3.84
CA VAL A 421 17.61 5.14 3.55
C VAL A 421 19.03 5.05 2.98
N THR A 422 19.92 4.27 3.59
CA THR A 422 21.29 4.07 3.10
C THR A 422 21.32 3.53 1.67
N GLU A 423 20.55 2.47 1.37
CA GLU A 423 20.48 1.86 0.03
C GLU A 423 19.89 2.82 -1.01
N ARG A 424 18.95 3.69 -0.61
CA ARG A 424 18.37 4.72 -1.51
C ARG A 424 19.41 5.70 -2.03
N TYR A 425 20.41 6.02 -1.22
CA TYR A 425 21.53 6.89 -1.60
C TYR A 425 22.72 6.09 -2.16
N GLY A 426 22.54 4.81 -2.51
CA GLY A 426 23.57 3.97 -3.11
C GLY A 426 24.63 3.46 -2.13
N GLY A 427 24.42 3.59 -0.82
CA GLY A 427 25.35 3.11 0.20
C GLY A 427 25.07 1.69 0.68
N ARG A 428 25.92 1.22 1.59
CA ARG A 428 25.79 -0.07 2.29
C ARG A 428 25.84 0.12 3.80
N ILE A 429 25.16 -0.77 4.52
CA ILE A 429 25.25 -0.88 5.99
C ILE A 429 25.70 -2.28 6.39
N ASP A 430 26.77 -2.35 7.16
CA ASP A 430 27.33 -3.57 7.72
C ASP A 430 27.16 -3.58 9.24
N VAL A 431 27.03 -4.78 9.81
CA VAL A 431 26.92 -5.00 11.25
C VAL A 431 27.87 -6.12 11.69
N GLN A 432 28.53 -5.92 12.82
CA GLN A 432 29.30 -6.96 13.51
C GLN A 432 28.87 -6.98 14.98
N SER A 433 28.77 -8.16 15.58
CA SER A 433 28.46 -8.30 17.00
C SER A 433 29.18 -9.50 17.59
N GLU A 434 30.19 -9.24 18.41
CA GLU A 434 31.03 -10.26 19.05
C GLU A 434 31.50 -9.78 20.43
N ASN A 435 31.60 -10.70 21.39
CA ASN A 435 32.17 -10.45 22.73
C ASN A 435 31.56 -9.26 23.50
N GLY A 436 30.25 -9.06 23.42
CA GLY A 436 29.56 -7.97 24.11
C GLY A 436 29.71 -6.59 23.45
N VAL A 437 30.18 -6.57 22.20
CA VAL A 437 30.35 -5.36 21.40
C VAL A 437 29.58 -5.51 20.10
N THR A 438 28.81 -4.48 19.75
CA THR A 438 28.12 -4.39 18.45
C THR A 438 28.58 -3.15 17.72
N SER A 439 28.87 -3.28 16.44
CA SER A 439 29.21 -2.16 15.58
C SER A 439 28.40 -2.13 14.30
N PHE A 440 28.00 -0.93 13.89
CA PHE A 440 27.32 -0.65 12.64
C PHE A 440 28.19 0.30 11.82
N ARG A 441 28.42 -0.05 10.55
CA ARG A 441 29.16 0.79 9.59
C ARG A 441 28.26 1.11 8.40
N VAL A 442 27.90 2.38 8.25
CA VAL A 442 27.25 2.92 7.05
C VAL A 442 28.34 3.49 6.17
N SER A 443 28.40 3.09 4.90
CA SER A 443 29.40 3.58 3.95
C SER A 443 28.81 3.91 2.57
N PHE A 444 29.40 4.89 1.91
CA PHE A 444 29.07 5.33 0.56
C PHE A 444 30.37 5.46 -0.23
N ASP A 445 30.38 4.97 -1.47
CA ASP A 445 31.54 5.11 -2.34
C ASP A 445 31.73 6.61 -2.67
N ALA A 446 32.97 7.10 -2.57
CA ALA A 446 33.33 8.52 -2.63
C ALA A 446 33.44 9.09 -4.05
#